data_AF-A0A3B0ZVT1-F1
#
_entry.id   AF-A0A3B0ZVT1-F1
#
_cell.length_a   1.000
_cell.length_b   1.000
_cell.length_c   1.000
_cell.angle_alpha   90.00
_cell.angle_beta   90.00
_cell.angle_gamma   90.00
#
_symmetry.space_group_name_H-M   'P 1'
#
loop_
_entity.id
_entity.type
_entity.pdbx_description
1 polymer ?
#
loop_
_entity_poly.entity_id
_entity_poly.type
_entity_poly.pdbx_seq_one_letter_code
_entity_poly.pdbx_strand_id
1 'polypeptide(L)'
;MIGRAVRNCSVFLFSVFFLISCGGGGSSNLPRSPLPDYTISGKAYIGNVNNATISLYPFIDGVRGNLITTTNTSEDGTYNLTTNNTNDTLLVCMTDGRYTEPYTGTTLSLIDTDELCASFVNTPSKDSNVSISYYSHIAYGLSQYRVSVNEKSPIQTANDTISAWVGFDIIKTLPSDVTLFVEGATLNEAYIAGFSNAAISVLSTTIKSTSLDIAVKAYHDIKYDGLLDGKDANGSYALISTKTYRHNTALNMLVVANSLKNSSNI
;
A
#
# COMPACT_ATOMS: atom_id res chain seq x y z
N MET A 1 40.65 76.89 -29.03
CA MET A 1 39.69 77.99 -28.75
C MET A 1 38.35 77.33 -28.44
N ILE A 2 38.08 76.86 -27.21
CA ILE A 2 37.72 77.61 -25.98
C ILE A 2 36.61 78.64 -26.23
N GLY A 3 35.37 78.26 -25.91
CA GLY A 3 34.21 79.12 -25.72
C GLY A 3 33.51 78.73 -24.42
N ARG A 4 33.31 79.71 -23.54
CA ARG A 4 33.15 79.62 -22.09
C ARG A 4 31.75 79.24 -21.60
N ALA A 5 31.75 78.76 -20.37
CA ALA A 5 30.63 78.57 -19.45
C ALA A 5 29.77 79.82 -19.19
N VAL A 6 28.49 79.59 -18.89
CA VAL A 6 27.76 80.40 -17.90
C VAL A 6 27.00 79.46 -16.96
N ARG A 7 27.25 79.70 -15.68
CA ARG A 7 26.73 79.07 -14.47
C ARG A 7 25.38 79.71 -14.17
N ASN A 8 24.35 78.96 -13.81
CA ASN A 8 23.30 79.47 -12.93
C ASN A 8 22.66 78.36 -12.10
N CYS A 9 22.67 78.64 -10.81
CA CYS A 9 22.27 77.82 -9.67
C CYS A 9 20.82 78.17 -9.36
N SER A 10 19.91 77.18 -9.34
CA SER A 10 18.62 77.31 -8.66
C SER A 10 18.27 75.96 -8.03
N VAL A 11 18.43 75.94 -6.72
CA VAL A 11 18.02 74.92 -5.76
C VAL A 11 16.49 74.86 -5.73
N PHE A 12 15.88 73.68 -5.86
CA PHE A 12 14.53 73.45 -5.33
C PHE A 12 14.34 71.99 -4.88
N LEU A 13 14.23 71.85 -3.55
CA LEU A 13 13.65 70.80 -2.72
C LEU A 13 13.46 69.40 -3.33
N PHE A 14 14.39 68.50 -3.04
CA PHE A 14 14.20 67.06 -3.11
C PHE A 14 13.58 66.60 -1.78
N SER A 15 12.26 66.34 -1.77
CA SER A 15 11.56 65.79 -0.61
C SER A 15 11.88 64.30 -0.49
N VAL A 16 12.92 63.97 0.29
CA VAL A 16 13.30 62.60 0.64
C VAL A 16 12.36 62.11 1.73
N PHE A 17 11.40 61.26 1.37
CA PHE A 17 10.71 60.40 2.33
C PHE A 17 11.72 59.39 2.87
N PHE A 18 12.22 59.63 4.09
CA PHE A 18 12.86 58.60 4.89
C PHE A 18 11.79 57.58 5.32
N LEU A 19 11.63 56.51 4.54
CA LEU A 19 11.09 55.27 5.09
C LEU A 19 12.20 54.64 5.91
N ILE A 20 12.14 54.88 7.23
CA ILE A 20 12.83 54.07 8.23
C ILE A 20 12.18 52.69 8.17
N SER A 21 12.68 51.82 7.29
CA SER A 21 12.41 50.39 7.38
C SER A 21 13.19 49.89 8.58
N CYS A 22 12.45 49.61 9.66
CA CYS A 22 12.97 48.93 10.82
C CYS A 22 13.44 47.53 10.39
N GLY A 23 14.76 47.36 10.32
CA GLY A 23 15.40 46.06 10.26
C GLY A 23 15.08 45.29 11.54
N GLY A 24 14.04 44.45 11.48
CA GLY A 24 13.74 43.44 12.48
C GLY A 24 14.27 42.10 12.02
N GLY A 25 15.58 41.90 12.12
CA GLY A 25 16.23 40.59 11.99
C GLY A 25 15.84 39.71 13.17
N GLY A 26 14.63 39.15 13.12
CA GLY A 26 14.17 38.12 14.03
C GLY A 26 14.27 36.78 13.34
N SER A 27 15.41 36.11 13.48
CA SER A 27 15.53 34.65 13.26
C SER A 27 14.71 33.96 14.34
N SER A 28 13.38 34.07 14.24
CA SER A 28 12.49 33.24 15.00
C SER A 28 12.58 31.86 14.37
N ASN A 29 13.37 31.00 15.02
CA ASN A 29 13.16 29.56 14.99
C ASN A 29 11.77 29.30 15.60
N LEU A 30 10.71 29.75 14.95
CA LEU A 30 9.37 29.31 15.27
C LEU A 30 9.41 27.80 15.07
N PRO A 31 9.17 27.00 16.12
CA PRO A 31 9.05 25.57 15.91
C PRO A 31 7.96 25.38 14.86
N ARG A 32 8.32 24.74 13.74
CA ARG A 32 7.34 24.31 12.74
C ARG A 32 6.29 23.54 13.54
N SER A 33 5.05 24.04 13.54
CA SER A 33 3.96 23.36 14.25
C SER A 33 3.97 21.89 13.82
N PRO A 34 3.95 20.93 14.76
CA PRO A 34 3.82 19.53 14.41
C PRO A 34 2.63 19.37 13.48
N LEU A 35 2.80 18.62 12.39
CA LEU A 35 1.66 18.24 11.58
C LEU A 35 0.68 17.46 12.46
N PRO A 36 -0.64 17.66 12.30
CA PRO A 36 -1.60 16.91 13.07
C PRO A 36 -1.45 15.42 12.75
N ASP A 37 -1.61 14.60 13.78
CA ASP A 37 -1.68 13.16 13.65
C ASP A 37 -2.86 12.78 12.75
N TYR A 38 -2.70 11.69 12.00
CA TYR A 38 -3.74 11.06 11.18
C TYR A 38 -3.64 9.55 11.30
N THR A 39 -4.68 8.86 10.85
CA THR A 39 -4.84 7.41 11.00
C THR A 39 -4.73 6.70 9.66
N ILE A 40 -3.93 5.64 9.62
CA ILE A 40 -3.92 4.64 8.56
C ILE A 40 -4.65 3.42 9.11
N SER A 41 -5.88 3.23 8.67
CA SER A 41 -6.73 2.10 9.02
C SER A 41 -6.67 1.05 7.92
N GLY A 42 -7.05 -0.19 8.23
CA GLY A 42 -6.96 -1.23 7.22
C GLY A 42 -7.41 -2.60 7.66
N LYS A 43 -7.21 -3.55 6.76
CA LYS A 43 -7.47 -4.97 7.02
C LYS A 43 -6.34 -5.83 6.44
N ALA A 44 -5.76 -6.66 7.29
CA ALA A 44 -4.85 -7.75 6.96
C ALA A 44 -5.68 -8.98 6.58
N TYR A 45 -5.59 -9.43 5.32
CA TYR A 45 -6.48 -10.43 4.78
C TYR A 45 -5.84 -11.37 3.74
N ILE A 46 -5.66 -12.61 4.15
CA ILE A 46 -5.51 -13.82 3.31
C ILE A 46 -6.46 -14.91 3.83
N GLY A 47 -7.60 -14.47 4.37
CA GLY A 47 -8.22 -14.95 5.61
C GLY A 47 -7.98 -13.92 6.72
N ASN A 48 -8.92 -13.70 7.64
CA ASN A 48 -8.75 -12.71 8.72
C ASN A 48 -7.48 -13.06 9.52
N VAL A 49 -6.52 -12.15 9.56
CA VAL A 49 -5.25 -12.37 10.26
C VAL A 49 -5.33 -11.76 11.65
N ASN A 50 -5.43 -12.60 12.68
CA ASN A 50 -5.54 -12.19 14.08
C ASN A 50 -4.16 -12.01 14.71
N ASN A 51 -4.00 -10.92 15.48
CA ASN A 51 -2.83 -10.61 16.29
C ASN A 51 -1.51 -10.59 15.49
N ALA A 52 -1.58 -10.16 14.23
CA ALA A 52 -0.40 -9.83 13.43
C ALA A 52 0.15 -8.49 13.87
N THR A 53 1.47 -8.32 13.78
CA THR A 53 2.15 -7.05 13.96
C THR A 53 2.10 -6.28 12.65
N ILE A 54 1.48 -5.10 12.68
CA ILE A 54 1.44 -4.18 11.54
C ILE A 54 2.49 -3.11 11.76
N SER A 55 3.39 -2.95 10.80
CA SER A 55 4.50 -1.99 10.84
C SER A 55 4.41 -1.00 9.69
N LEU A 56 4.65 0.28 9.98
CA LEU A 56 4.65 1.36 8.99
C LEU A 56 6.07 1.85 8.71
N TYR A 57 6.40 2.02 7.42
CA TYR A 57 7.70 2.46 6.95
C TYR A 57 7.55 3.55 5.87
N PRO A 58 8.53 4.47 5.73
CA PRO A 58 8.73 5.21 4.49
C PRO A 58 9.02 4.23 3.36
N PHE A 59 8.56 4.54 2.15
CA PHE A 59 8.87 3.73 0.97
C PHE A 59 9.26 4.59 -0.21
N ILE A 60 10.56 4.88 -0.29
CA ILE A 60 11.12 5.85 -1.22
C ILE A 60 12.00 5.10 -2.21
N ASP A 61 11.81 5.35 -3.51
CA ASP A 61 12.60 4.75 -4.59
C ASP A 61 12.73 3.22 -4.46
N GLY A 62 11.63 2.54 -4.14
CA GLY A 62 11.56 1.08 -4.04
C GLY A 62 12.23 0.50 -2.78
N VAL A 63 12.71 1.35 -1.88
CA VAL A 63 13.44 0.97 -0.66
C VAL A 63 12.61 1.25 0.58
N ARG A 64 12.53 0.25 1.47
CA ARG A 64 11.94 0.38 2.81
C ARG A 64 12.87 1.21 3.70
N GLY A 65 12.33 2.26 4.32
CA GLY A 65 13.02 3.07 5.32
C GLY A 65 12.99 2.49 6.73
N ASN A 66 13.35 3.30 7.72
CA ASN A 66 13.26 2.92 9.14
C ASN A 66 11.80 2.81 9.61
N LEU A 67 11.57 1.98 10.62
CA LEU A 67 10.28 1.84 11.27
C LEU A 67 9.77 3.19 11.80
N ILE A 68 8.52 3.53 11.45
CA ILE A 68 7.82 4.72 11.97
C ILE A 68 7.06 4.37 13.23
N THR A 69 6.18 3.37 13.14
CA THR A 69 5.28 2.96 14.22
C THR A 69 4.69 1.58 13.94
N THR A 70 4.10 0.97 14.95
CA THR A 70 3.49 -0.37 14.89
C THR A 70 2.12 -0.40 15.57
N THR A 71 1.29 -1.37 15.20
CA THR A 71 0.05 -1.74 15.88
C THR A 71 -0.16 -3.24 15.74
N ASN A 72 -1.27 -3.77 16.26
CA ASN A 72 -1.67 -5.15 16.03
C ASN A 72 -3.04 -5.22 15.35
N THR A 73 -3.27 -6.32 14.64
CA THR A 73 -4.60 -6.62 14.09
C THR A 73 -5.54 -7.15 15.17
N SER A 74 -6.81 -6.80 15.04
CA SER A 74 -7.93 -7.40 15.77
C SER A 74 -8.24 -8.80 15.23
N GLU A 75 -9.20 -9.51 15.86
CA GLU A 75 -9.60 -10.86 15.46
C GLU A 75 -10.11 -10.95 14.01
N ASP A 76 -10.78 -9.90 13.53
CA ASP A 76 -11.26 -9.80 12.15
C ASP A 76 -10.18 -9.31 11.17
N GLY A 77 -8.93 -9.12 11.62
CA GLY A 77 -7.82 -8.63 10.80
C GLY A 77 -7.79 -7.11 10.61
N THR A 78 -8.69 -6.36 11.23
CA THR A 78 -8.66 -4.89 11.15
C THR A 78 -7.52 -4.31 11.99
N TYR A 79 -6.97 -3.17 11.57
CA TYR A 79 -5.94 -2.45 12.31
C TYR A 79 -6.10 -0.93 12.18
N ASN A 80 -5.49 -0.20 13.13
CA ASN A 80 -5.41 1.26 13.12
C ASN A 80 -4.00 1.70 13.56
N LEU A 81 -3.33 2.48 12.72
CA LEU A 81 -2.02 3.09 12.99
C LEU A 81 -2.16 4.61 13.04
N THR A 82 -1.72 5.24 14.12
CA THR A 82 -1.65 6.71 14.20
C THR A 82 -0.23 7.18 13.91
N THR A 83 -0.10 8.21 13.07
CA THR A 83 1.19 8.79 12.70
C THR A 83 1.06 10.27 12.35
N ASN A 84 2.18 11.00 12.42
CA ASN A 84 2.34 12.35 11.85
C ASN A 84 3.40 12.37 10.75
N ASN A 85 3.73 11.21 10.18
CA ASN A 85 4.73 11.10 9.14
C ASN A 85 4.34 11.91 7.89
N THR A 86 5.34 12.51 7.23
CA THR A 86 5.14 13.44 6.12
C THR A 86 5.51 12.87 4.76
N ASN A 87 5.88 11.59 4.68
CA ASN A 87 6.24 10.96 3.42
C ASN A 87 4.98 10.73 2.58
N ASP A 88 5.07 11.06 1.30
CA ASP A 88 4.00 10.88 0.32
C ASP A 88 3.87 9.42 -0.15
N THR A 89 4.83 8.57 0.23
CA THR A 89 4.88 7.15 -0.13
C THR A 89 5.24 6.34 1.10
N LEU A 90 4.35 5.41 1.43
CA LEU A 90 4.45 4.59 2.64
C LEU A 90 4.32 3.12 2.27
N LEU A 91 4.85 2.28 3.14
CA LEU A 91 4.74 0.84 3.11
C LEU A 91 4.19 0.40 4.45
N VAL A 92 3.08 -0.32 4.42
CA VAL A 92 2.56 -1.03 5.58
C VAL A 92 2.80 -2.53 5.38
N CYS A 93 3.33 -3.20 6.39
CA CYS A 93 3.61 -4.62 6.35
C CYS A 93 3.03 -5.32 7.57
N MET A 94 2.61 -6.57 7.38
CA MET A 94 2.20 -7.46 8.45
C MET A 94 3.21 -8.60 8.61
N THR A 95 3.56 -8.89 9.86
CA THR A 95 4.32 -10.06 10.31
C THR A 95 3.56 -10.73 11.45
N ASP A 96 3.94 -11.94 11.83
CA ASP A 96 3.35 -12.68 12.96
C ASP A 96 1.83 -12.91 12.84
N GLY A 97 1.25 -13.43 13.91
CA GLY A 97 -0.18 -13.67 14.00
C GLY A 97 -0.60 -14.97 13.34
N ARG A 98 -1.91 -15.13 13.19
CA ARG A 98 -2.51 -16.36 12.68
C ARG A 98 -3.73 -16.09 11.83
N TYR A 99 -3.97 -16.94 10.84
CA TYR A 99 -5.15 -16.85 9.99
C TYR A 99 -5.72 -18.24 9.75
N THR A 100 -7.01 -18.27 9.42
CA THR A 100 -7.67 -19.48 8.94
C THR A 100 -7.87 -19.34 7.44
N GLU A 101 -7.38 -20.32 6.69
CA GLU A 101 -7.58 -20.38 5.26
C GLU A 101 -9.08 -20.47 4.94
N PRO A 102 -9.66 -19.52 4.19
CA PRO A 102 -11.11 -19.40 4.02
C PRO A 102 -11.73 -20.58 3.26
N TYR A 103 -10.97 -21.29 2.42
CA TYR A 103 -11.46 -22.46 1.71
C TYR A 103 -11.18 -23.77 2.45
N THR A 104 -9.95 -23.98 2.94
CA THR A 104 -9.58 -25.24 3.59
C THR A 104 -10.05 -25.32 5.04
N GLY A 105 -10.25 -24.16 5.70
CA GLY A 105 -10.50 -24.06 7.14
C GLY A 105 -9.28 -24.37 8.00
N THR A 106 -8.09 -24.49 7.40
CA THR A 106 -6.85 -24.78 8.14
C THR A 106 -6.33 -23.50 8.79
N THR A 107 -6.09 -23.54 10.10
CA THR A 107 -5.46 -22.43 10.81
C THR A 107 -3.94 -22.55 10.72
N LEU A 108 -3.30 -21.46 10.28
CA LEU A 108 -1.86 -21.33 10.09
C LEU A 108 -1.36 -20.12 10.87
N SER A 109 -0.11 -20.18 11.33
CA SER A 109 0.60 -19.03 11.88
C SER A 109 1.54 -18.46 10.83
N LEU A 110 1.72 -17.14 10.81
CA LEU A 110 2.86 -16.54 10.12
C LEU A 110 4.10 -16.86 10.95
N ILE A 111 5.17 -17.34 10.32
CA ILE A 111 6.47 -17.50 10.97
C ILE A 111 7.31 -16.23 10.74
N ASP A 112 8.36 -16.01 11.54
CA ASP A 112 9.13 -14.75 11.58
C ASP A 112 9.66 -14.24 10.22
N THR A 113 9.81 -15.13 9.23
CA THR A 113 10.27 -14.76 7.87
C THR A 113 9.15 -14.37 6.91
N ASP A 114 7.89 -14.63 7.29
CA ASP A 114 6.75 -14.38 6.43
C ASP A 114 6.23 -12.96 6.65
N GLU A 115 6.13 -12.22 5.55
CA GLU A 115 5.65 -10.86 5.55
C GLU A 115 4.76 -10.62 4.34
N LEU A 116 3.66 -9.90 4.55
CA LEU A 116 2.87 -9.34 3.46
C LEU A 116 2.79 -7.83 3.63
N CYS A 117 2.83 -7.11 2.52
CA CYS A 117 2.92 -5.66 2.53
C CYS A 117 1.99 -5.01 1.51
N ALA A 118 1.76 -3.73 1.68
CA ALA A 118 1.11 -2.85 0.73
C ALA A 118 1.87 -1.52 0.65
N SER A 119 2.36 -1.16 -0.53
CA SER A 119 2.90 0.18 -0.80
C SER A 119 1.79 1.08 -1.33
N PHE A 120 1.69 2.30 -0.83
CA PHE A 120 0.64 3.23 -1.24
C PHE A 120 1.12 4.69 -1.23
N VAL A 121 0.43 5.52 -2.03
CA VAL A 121 0.60 6.97 -2.02
C VAL A 121 -0.22 7.53 -0.86
N ASN A 122 0.47 8.22 0.04
CA ASN A 122 -0.09 8.82 1.23
C ASN A 122 -0.42 10.29 0.99
N THR A 123 -1.41 10.81 1.73
CA THR A 123 -1.68 12.25 1.83
C THR A 123 -1.51 12.62 3.29
N PRO A 124 -0.37 13.21 3.70
CA PRO A 124 -0.12 13.56 5.09
C PRO A 124 -1.26 14.36 5.72
N SER A 125 -1.56 14.06 6.98
CA SER A 125 -2.67 14.67 7.75
C SER A 125 -4.07 14.34 7.25
N LYS A 126 -4.22 13.32 6.40
CA LYS A 126 -5.52 12.78 5.98
C LYS A 126 -5.59 11.29 6.27
N ASP A 127 -6.67 10.87 6.90
CA ASP A 127 -6.91 9.46 7.16
C ASP A 127 -7.00 8.65 5.86
N SER A 128 -6.53 7.41 5.91
CA SER A 128 -6.51 6.51 4.75
C SER A 128 -6.83 5.08 5.13
N ASN A 129 -7.39 4.35 4.17
CA ASN A 129 -7.63 2.91 4.28
C ASN A 129 -6.62 2.15 3.40
N VAL A 130 -5.98 1.15 3.97
CA VAL A 130 -4.99 0.31 3.27
C VAL A 130 -5.26 -1.16 3.58
N SER A 131 -5.52 -1.97 2.55
CA SER A 131 -5.61 -3.42 2.68
C SER A 131 -4.23 -4.05 2.51
N ILE A 132 -3.89 -4.97 3.42
CA ILE A 132 -2.73 -5.85 3.29
C ILE A 132 -3.28 -7.22 2.88
N SER A 133 -3.09 -7.60 1.63
CA SER A 133 -3.64 -8.82 1.04
C SER A 133 -2.68 -9.44 0.03
N TYR A 134 -3.07 -10.59 -0.53
CA TYR A 134 -2.35 -11.22 -1.63
C TYR A 134 -2.07 -10.23 -2.77
N TYR A 135 -3.08 -9.46 -3.18
CA TYR A 135 -2.98 -8.56 -4.33
C TYR A 135 -2.18 -7.30 -4.04
N SER A 136 -2.31 -6.72 -2.84
CA SER A 136 -1.50 -5.56 -2.45
C SER A 136 -0.02 -5.92 -2.33
N HIS A 137 0.29 -7.16 -1.93
CA HIS A 137 1.66 -7.63 -1.83
C HIS A 137 2.31 -7.89 -3.18
N ILE A 138 1.54 -8.40 -4.15
CA ILE A 138 1.97 -8.46 -5.55
C ILE A 138 2.23 -7.06 -6.10
N ALA A 139 1.33 -6.11 -5.85
CA ALA A 139 1.51 -4.73 -6.29
C ALA A 139 2.76 -4.07 -5.67
N TYR A 140 3.08 -4.40 -4.41
CA TYR A 140 4.33 -4.01 -3.78
C TYR A 140 5.56 -4.56 -4.54
N GLY A 141 5.57 -5.84 -4.91
CA GLY A 141 6.65 -6.42 -5.72
C GLY A 141 6.78 -5.74 -7.09
N LEU A 142 5.65 -5.52 -7.76
CA LEU A 142 5.62 -4.83 -9.05
C LEU A 142 6.13 -3.39 -8.94
N SER A 143 5.83 -2.69 -7.84
CA SER A 143 6.33 -1.33 -7.63
C SER A 143 7.86 -1.30 -7.58
N GLN A 144 8.49 -2.31 -6.96
CA GLN A 144 9.94 -2.42 -6.90
C GLN A 144 10.55 -2.72 -8.28
N TYR A 145 9.92 -3.60 -9.06
CA TYR A 145 10.33 -3.82 -10.45
C TYR A 145 10.23 -2.52 -11.27
N ARG A 146 9.11 -1.79 -11.18
CA ARG A 146 8.88 -0.53 -11.90
C ARG A 146 9.89 0.55 -11.53
N VAL A 147 10.29 0.62 -10.25
CA VAL A 147 11.42 1.46 -9.82
C VAL A 147 12.70 1.05 -10.53
N SER A 148 13.01 -0.24 -10.59
CA SER A 148 14.26 -0.74 -11.20
C SER A 148 14.39 -0.39 -12.68
N VAL A 149 13.26 -0.26 -13.40
CA VAL A 149 13.21 0.16 -14.81
C VAL A 149 12.99 1.67 -14.97
N ASN A 150 13.14 2.46 -13.89
CA ASN A 150 13.02 3.92 -13.84
C ASN A 150 11.68 4.45 -14.35
N GLU A 151 10.59 3.73 -14.06
CA GLU A 151 9.25 4.19 -14.41
C GLU A 151 8.79 5.33 -13.51
N LYS A 152 7.97 6.23 -14.06
CA LYS A 152 7.35 7.32 -13.28
C LYS A 152 6.20 6.78 -12.42
N SER A 153 6.08 7.30 -11.20
CA SER A 153 5.01 6.95 -10.25
C SER A 153 4.84 5.42 -10.03
N PRO A 154 5.93 4.67 -9.78
CA PRO A 154 5.94 3.22 -9.86
C PRO A 154 4.95 2.54 -8.89
N ILE A 155 4.70 3.13 -7.72
CA ILE A 155 3.73 2.65 -6.74
C ILE A 155 2.30 2.79 -7.27
N GLN A 156 1.93 3.98 -7.73
CA GLN A 156 0.58 4.24 -8.25
C GLN A 156 0.31 3.33 -9.46
N THR A 157 1.24 3.27 -10.42
CA THR A 157 1.07 2.44 -11.61
C THR A 157 0.99 0.95 -11.27
N ALA A 158 1.77 0.46 -10.30
CA ALA A 158 1.68 -0.93 -9.83
C ALA A 158 0.30 -1.22 -9.20
N ASN A 159 -0.16 -0.36 -8.31
CA ASN A 159 -1.47 -0.50 -7.66
C ASN A 159 -2.61 -0.46 -8.67
N ASP A 160 -2.56 0.45 -9.65
CA ASP A 160 -3.56 0.56 -10.71
C ASP A 160 -3.54 -0.66 -11.64
N THR A 161 -2.35 -1.17 -11.98
CA THR A 161 -2.19 -2.37 -12.81
C THR A 161 -2.85 -3.59 -12.16
N ILE A 162 -2.58 -3.82 -10.88
CA ILE A 162 -3.15 -4.97 -10.17
C ILE A 162 -4.64 -4.75 -9.88
N SER A 163 -5.07 -3.53 -9.53
CA SER A 163 -6.49 -3.19 -9.36
C SER A 163 -7.29 -3.45 -10.64
N ALA A 164 -6.77 -3.02 -11.80
CA ALA A 164 -7.41 -3.25 -13.08
C ALA A 164 -7.46 -4.74 -13.45
N TRP A 165 -6.48 -5.53 -13.02
CA TRP A 165 -6.48 -6.98 -13.22
C TRP A 165 -7.60 -7.67 -12.43
N VAL A 166 -7.82 -7.28 -11.17
CA VAL A 166 -8.79 -7.95 -10.29
C VAL A 166 -10.18 -7.30 -10.26
N GLY A 167 -10.32 -6.07 -10.77
CA GLY A 167 -11.58 -5.35 -10.89
C GLY A 167 -12.03 -4.62 -9.63
N PHE A 168 -11.14 -4.32 -8.68
CA PHE A 168 -11.40 -3.52 -7.48
C PHE A 168 -10.13 -2.79 -7.02
N ASP A 169 -10.27 -1.73 -6.19
CA ASP A 169 -9.12 -1.01 -5.62
C ASP A 169 -8.44 -1.87 -4.54
N ILE A 170 -7.28 -2.46 -4.87
CA ILE A 170 -6.55 -3.38 -3.97
C ILE A 170 -5.96 -2.70 -2.73
N ILE A 171 -5.93 -1.37 -2.68
CA ILE A 171 -5.45 -0.60 -1.53
C ILE A 171 -6.63 -0.20 -0.65
N LYS A 172 -7.69 0.40 -1.20
CA LYS A 172 -8.76 0.99 -0.40
C LYS A 172 -9.90 0.03 -0.08
N THR A 173 -10.08 -1.02 -0.87
CA THR A 173 -11.16 -1.99 -0.66
C THR A 173 -10.75 -2.98 0.43
N LEU A 174 -11.43 -2.93 1.57
CA LEU A 174 -11.21 -3.86 2.67
C LEU A 174 -11.98 -5.16 2.42
N PRO A 175 -11.32 -6.33 2.29
CA PRO A 175 -12.00 -7.58 1.94
C PRO A 175 -13.02 -8.02 3.00
N SER A 176 -14.24 -8.33 2.56
CA SER A 176 -15.24 -9.00 3.41
C SER A 176 -14.84 -10.44 3.68
N ASP A 177 -15.15 -10.93 4.87
CA ASP A 177 -15.01 -12.35 5.19
C ASP A 177 -16.18 -13.13 4.60
N VAL A 178 -15.91 -13.91 3.56
CA VAL A 178 -16.91 -14.73 2.88
C VAL A 178 -17.34 -15.96 3.68
N THR A 179 -16.63 -16.27 4.76
CA THR A 179 -16.95 -17.42 5.62
C THR A 179 -17.96 -17.10 6.71
N LEU A 180 -18.32 -15.81 6.87
CA LEU A 180 -19.29 -15.33 7.84
C LEU A 180 -20.63 -15.03 7.19
N PHE A 181 -21.71 -15.41 7.88
CA PHE A 181 -23.07 -15.05 7.48
C PHE A 181 -23.37 -13.60 7.81
N VAL A 182 -23.84 -12.87 6.81
CA VAL A 182 -24.31 -11.50 6.95
C VAL A 182 -25.70 -11.40 6.36
N GLU A 183 -26.69 -11.09 7.19
CA GLU A 183 -28.07 -10.94 6.75
C GLU A 183 -28.20 -9.77 5.77
N GLY A 184 -28.90 -9.99 4.65
CA GLY A 184 -29.13 -8.96 3.64
C GLY A 184 -27.87 -8.50 2.89
N ALA A 185 -26.79 -9.29 2.93
CA ALA A 185 -25.59 -8.99 2.16
C ALA A 185 -25.90 -8.86 0.66
N THR A 186 -25.21 -7.93 -0.01
CA THR A 186 -25.27 -7.75 -1.46
C THR A 186 -23.86 -7.74 -2.02
N LEU A 187 -23.71 -8.24 -3.25
CA LEU A 187 -22.40 -8.27 -3.91
C LEU A 187 -21.89 -6.84 -4.13
N ASN A 188 -20.70 -6.57 -3.63
CA ASN A 188 -19.99 -5.29 -3.77
C ASN A 188 -18.47 -5.55 -3.87
N GLU A 189 -17.67 -4.49 -4.04
CA GLU A 189 -16.22 -4.63 -4.17
C GLU A 189 -15.56 -5.34 -2.98
N ALA A 190 -16.04 -5.13 -1.75
CA ALA A 190 -15.50 -5.79 -0.56
C ALA A 190 -15.71 -7.31 -0.60
N TYR A 191 -16.88 -7.77 -1.05
CA TYR A 191 -17.13 -9.20 -1.27
C TYR A 191 -16.35 -9.75 -2.47
N ILE A 192 -16.23 -9.00 -3.57
CA ILE A 192 -15.39 -9.40 -4.71
C ILE A 192 -13.94 -9.59 -4.24
N ALA A 193 -13.40 -8.67 -3.45
CA ALA A 193 -12.06 -8.77 -2.87
C ALA A 193 -11.95 -9.96 -1.89
N GLY A 194 -12.98 -10.21 -1.09
CA GLY A 194 -13.08 -11.38 -0.20
C GLY A 194 -13.02 -12.71 -0.94
N PHE A 195 -13.87 -12.89 -1.95
CA PHE A 195 -13.88 -14.07 -2.83
C PHE A 195 -12.56 -14.23 -3.59
N SER A 196 -12.00 -13.13 -4.09
CA SER A 196 -10.75 -13.12 -4.85
C SER A 196 -9.56 -13.56 -4.00
N ASN A 197 -9.49 -13.16 -2.73
CA ASN A 197 -8.45 -13.61 -1.80
C ASN A 197 -8.71 -15.06 -1.35
N ALA A 198 -9.96 -15.44 -1.12
CA ALA A 198 -10.30 -16.81 -0.74
C ALA A 198 -10.00 -17.83 -1.86
N ALA A 199 -10.04 -17.41 -3.13
CA ALA A 199 -9.65 -18.23 -4.27
C ALA A 199 -8.18 -18.69 -4.22
N ILE A 200 -7.32 -17.94 -3.53
CA ILE A 200 -5.92 -18.32 -3.29
C ILE A 200 -5.83 -19.52 -2.34
N SER A 201 -6.75 -19.63 -1.37
CA SER A 201 -6.85 -20.80 -0.49
C SER A 201 -7.37 -22.05 -1.21
N VAL A 202 -8.11 -21.91 -2.31
CA VAL A 202 -8.38 -23.05 -3.20
C VAL A 202 -7.10 -23.44 -3.94
N LEU A 203 -6.37 -22.45 -4.45
CA LEU A 203 -5.13 -22.68 -5.20
C LEU A 203 -4.06 -23.38 -4.33
N SER A 204 -3.98 -23.03 -3.05
CA SER A 204 -3.06 -23.63 -2.08
C SER A 204 -3.20 -25.16 -2.00
N THR A 205 -4.42 -25.68 -2.12
CA THR A 205 -4.67 -27.14 -2.18
C THR A 205 -4.12 -27.78 -3.45
N THR A 206 -4.24 -27.11 -4.59
CA THR A 206 -3.85 -27.64 -5.91
C THR A 206 -2.33 -27.75 -6.02
N ILE A 207 -1.62 -26.75 -5.48
CA ILE A 207 -0.15 -26.69 -5.55
C ILE A 207 0.53 -27.20 -4.26
N LYS A 208 -0.24 -27.71 -3.30
CA LYS A 208 0.22 -28.25 -1.99
C LYS A 208 1.08 -27.25 -1.21
N SER A 209 0.55 -26.04 -1.05
CA SER A 209 1.18 -24.88 -0.43
C SER A 209 0.18 -24.21 0.54
N THR A 210 0.49 -23.02 1.03
CA THR A 210 -0.41 -22.15 1.79
C THR A 210 -0.68 -20.87 0.98
N SER A 211 -1.78 -20.19 1.28
CA SER A 211 -2.09 -18.90 0.64
C SER A 211 -0.97 -17.86 0.84
N LEU A 212 -0.31 -17.90 2.00
CA LEU A 212 0.85 -17.07 2.33
C LEU A 212 2.07 -17.39 1.46
N ASP A 213 2.45 -18.66 1.33
CA ASP A 213 3.58 -19.08 0.49
C ASP A 213 3.33 -18.75 -1.00
N ILE A 214 2.08 -18.85 -1.46
CA ILE A 214 1.69 -18.39 -2.80
C ILE A 214 1.90 -16.88 -2.96
N ALA A 215 1.51 -16.09 -1.97
CA ALA A 215 1.68 -14.63 -1.98
C ALA A 215 3.15 -14.23 -2.04
N VAL A 216 4.00 -14.86 -1.23
CA VAL A 216 5.45 -14.63 -1.20
C VAL A 216 6.09 -15.00 -2.55
N LYS A 217 5.74 -16.16 -3.12
CA LYS A 217 6.22 -16.56 -4.45
C LYS A 217 5.79 -15.60 -5.55
N ALA A 218 4.53 -15.15 -5.53
CA ALA A 218 4.03 -14.18 -6.50
C ALA A 218 4.73 -12.82 -6.40
N TYR A 219 5.06 -12.39 -5.18
CA TYR A 219 5.87 -11.19 -4.97
C TYR A 219 7.28 -11.35 -5.55
N HIS A 220 7.96 -12.47 -5.30
CA HIS A 220 9.30 -12.71 -5.85
C HIS A 220 9.31 -12.80 -7.37
N ASP A 221 8.29 -13.44 -7.96
CA ASP A 221 8.08 -13.56 -9.40
C ASP A 221 7.92 -12.18 -10.05
N ILE A 222 6.89 -11.43 -9.65
CA ILE A 222 6.60 -10.13 -10.28
C ILE A 222 7.67 -9.07 -10.01
N LYS A 223 8.39 -9.16 -8.90
CA LYS A 223 9.51 -8.26 -8.60
C LYS A 223 10.71 -8.52 -9.52
N TYR A 224 10.88 -9.75 -9.98
CA TYR A 224 12.04 -10.16 -10.77
C TYR A 224 12.02 -9.56 -12.18
N ASP A 225 10.90 -9.71 -12.89
CA ASP A 225 10.79 -9.28 -14.29
C ASP A 225 9.49 -8.52 -14.64
N GLY A 226 8.66 -8.22 -13.64
CA GLY A 226 7.38 -7.53 -13.83
C GLY A 226 6.27 -8.42 -14.35
N LEU A 227 6.50 -9.73 -14.49
CA LEU A 227 5.53 -10.70 -14.99
C LEU A 227 5.12 -11.67 -13.89
N LEU A 228 3.92 -12.21 -14.01
CA LEU A 228 3.43 -13.31 -13.18
C LEU A 228 3.49 -14.58 -14.03
N ASP A 229 4.68 -15.11 -14.22
CA ASP A 229 4.92 -16.29 -15.05
C ASP A 229 5.59 -17.46 -14.32
N GLY A 230 5.80 -17.29 -13.01
CA GLY A 230 6.34 -18.28 -12.10
C GLY A 230 7.85 -18.36 -12.13
N LYS A 231 8.56 -17.25 -12.36
CA LYS A 231 10.04 -17.21 -12.41
C LYS A 231 10.61 -16.21 -11.42
N ASP A 232 11.61 -16.63 -10.66
CA ASP A 232 12.43 -15.75 -9.85
C ASP A 232 13.92 -15.85 -10.26
N ALA A 233 14.78 -15.19 -9.49
CA ALA A 233 16.23 -15.24 -9.69
C ALA A 233 16.84 -16.66 -9.58
N ASN A 234 16.13 -17.61 -8.97
CA ASN A 234 16.58 -18.99 -8.75
C ASN A 234 16.00 -19.97 -9.78
N GLY A 235 15.10 -19.52 -10.66
CA GLY A 235 14.50 -20.34 -11.72
C GLY A 235 12.97 -20.30 -11.67
N SER A 236 12.33 -21.36 -12.14
CA SER A 236 10.86 -21.44 -12.19
C SER A 236 10.28 -22.17 -10.98
N TYR A 237 9.23 -21.60 -10.40
CA TYR A 237 8.41 -22.28 -9.41
C TYR A 237 7.61 -23.41 -10.06
N ALA A 238 7.71 -24.61 -9.49
CA ALA A 238 6.89 -25.74 -9.94
C ALA A 238 5.40 -25.44 -9.73
N LEU A 239 4.56 -25.80 -10.73
CA LEU A 239 3.09 -25.65 -10.72
C LEU A 239 2.55 -24.20 -10.72
N ILE A 240 3.43 -23.20 -10.73
CA ILE A 240 3.09 -21.79 -10.83
C ILE A 240 3.42 -21.28 -12.24
N SER A 241 2.50 -20.52 -12.80
CA SER A 241 2.59 -19.96 -14.15
C SER A 241 1.57 -18.84 -14.31
N THR A 242 1.61 -18.14 -15.45
CA THR A 242 0.56 -17.17 -15.81
C THR A 242 -0.84 -17.77 -15.80
N LYS A 243 -0.98 -19.05 -16.22
CA LYS A 243 -2.27 -19.76 -16.15
C LYS A 243 -2.71 -19.94 -14.70
N THR A 244 -1.78 -20.31 -13.83
CA THR A 244 -2.03 -20.49 -12.39
C THR A 244 -2.52 -19.19 -11.76
N TYR A 245 -1.80 -18.08 -11.98
CA TYR A 245 -2.14 -16.79 -11.38
C TYR A 245 -3.45 -16.20 -11.89
N ARG A 246 -3.73 -16.31 -13.18
CA ARG A 246 -4.89 -15.65 -13.80
C ARG A 246 -6.09 -16.57 -13.92
N HIS A 247 -5.96 -17.62 -14.71
CA HIS A 247 -7.08 -18.48 -15.08
C HIS A 247 -7.54 -19.35 -13.91
N ASN A 248 -6.61 -20.01 -13.22
CA ASN A 248 -6.98 -20.90 -12.12
C ASN A 248 -7.54 -20.10 -10.93
N THR A 249 -6.94 -18.96 -10.57
CA THR A 249 -7.48 -18.08 -9.52
C THR A 249 -8.89 -17.60 -9.84
N ALA A 250 -9.16 -17.19 -11.09
CA ALA A 250 -10.51 -16.78 -11.50
C ALA A 250 -11.53 -17.93 -11.40
N LEU A 251 -11.17 -19.14 -11.83
CA LEU A 251 -12.03 -20.32 -11.67
C LEU A 251 -12.25 -20.65 -10.19
N ASN A 252 -11.22 -20.49 -9.36
CA ASN A 252 -11.29 -20.77 -7.94
C ASN A 252 -12.24 -19.82 -7.20
N MET A 253 -12.49 -18.61 -7.69
CA MET A 253 -13.54 -17.75 -7.12
C MET A 253 -14.92 -18.42 -7.20
N LEU A 254 -15.23 -19.10 -8.30
CA LEU A 254 -16.48 -19.86 -8.45
C LEU A 254 -16.52 -21.06 -7.50
N VAL A 255 -15.37 -21.71 -7.28
CA VAL A 255 -15.24 -22.80 -6.30
C VAL A 255 -15.52 -22.28 -4.88
N VAL A 256 -15.00 -21.11 -4.51
CA VAL A 256 -15.31 -20.49 -3.22
C VAL A 256 -16.79 -20.14 -3.12
N ALA A 257 -17.37 -19.50 -4.13
CA ALA A 257 -18.78 -19.10 -4.13
C ALA A 257 -19.73 -20.29 -3.87
N ASN A 258 -19.41 -21.47 -4.40
CA ASN A 258 -20.19 -22.70 -4.21
C ASN A 258 -19.70 -23.58 -3.05
N SER A 259 -18.72 -23.13 -2.28
CA SER A 259 -18.15 -23.90 -1.16
C SER A 259 -19.09 -23.91 0.04
N LEU A 260 -19.13 -25.02 0.77
CA LEU A 260 -19.79 -25.10 2.08
C LEU A 260 -19.13 -24.20 3.15
N LYS A 261 -17.93 -23.68 2.87
CA LYS A 261 -17.26 -22.68 3.72
C LYS A 261 -17.70 -21.25 3.41
N ASN A 262 -18.30 -21.00 2.27
CA ASN A 262 -18.92 -19.72 1.98
C ASN A 262 -20.23 -19.63 2.78
N SER A 263 -20.31 -18.67 3.69
CA SER A 263 -21.52 -18.39 4.46
C SER A 263 -22.10 -17.01 4.16
N SER A 264 -21.50 -16.24 3.23
CA SER A 264 -21.85 -14.82 3.02
C SER A 264 -23.28 -14.58 2.54
N ASN A 265 -23.99 -15.63 2.11
CA ASN A 265 -25.34 -15.55 1.55
C ASN A 265 -25.43 -14.62 0.32
N ILE A 266 -24.33 -14.57 -0.44
CA ILE A 266 -24.17 -13.89 -1.74
C ILE A 266 -24.19 -14.93 -2.85
#